data_AF-A0A954MXW7-F1
#
_entry.id   AF-A0A954MXW7-F1
#
_cell.length_a   1.000
_cell.length_b   1.000
_cell.length_c   1.000
_cell.angle_alpha   90.00
_cell.angle_beta   90.00
_cell.angle_gamma   90.00
#
_symmetry.space_group_name_H-M   'P 1'
#
loop_
_entity.id
_entity.type
_entity.pdbx_description
1 polymer ?
#
loop_
_entity_poly.entity_id
_entity_poly.type
_entity_poly.pdbx_seq_one_letter_code
_entity_poly.pdbx_strand_id
1 'polypeptide(L)'
;MMPTRNLFPLLFAFLIGVTTFASPVFADEPVFIGDIERDKDAWIGKQVTVEGRITFVDRFHFKFRNSAILFESAKEIRRFITKPENLEATGRLRKDGNAYKFDATSVDSSRSDSEQIGRKRSALDRESPQEHYDLAAWALKRGEFYQDVLLKQSAGELNLLAYRIEMNQLTSDDADGRIALAAKGANLGIAAATRENLIHEAYRIRIRSALKDQQPDWDSIVAGIVKDFPGAKAPLSKAPEFPKLREEYLLHPDEVYKKADSSNRVLLHRVLWGEVKRLSILEQA
;
A
#
# COMPACT_ATOMS: atom_id res chain seq x y z
N MET A 1 51.12 16.18 33.84
CA MET A 1 50.50 16.93 32.73
C MET A 1 50.28 15.97 31.57
N MET A 2 49.05 15.50 31.40
CA MET A 2 48.59 14.71 30.24
C MET A 2 47.18 15.24 29.89
N PRO A 3 46.86 15.52 28.62
CA PRO A 3 45.54 15.99 28.26
C PRO A 3 44.61 14.80 28.00
N THR A 4 43.52 14.78 28.75
CA THR A 4 42.32 13.95 28.53
C THR A 4 41.65 14.32 27.21
N ARG A 5 41.50 13.34 26.30
CA ARG A 5 40.70 13.46 25.07
C ARG A 5 39.24 13.15 25.40
N ASN A 6 38.41 14.19 25.41
CA ASN A 6 36.96 14.07 25.45
C ASN A 6 36.44 13.66 24.05
N LEU A 7 35.85 12.47 23.96
CA LEU A 7 35.08 12.03 22.79
C LEU A 7 33.62 12.45 23.00
N PHE A 8 33.16 13.44 22.24
CA PHE A 8 31.76 13.80 22.10
C PHE A 8 31.04 12.74 21.25
N PRO A 9 29.85 12.24 21.65
CA PRO A 9 29.03 11.42 20.78
C PRO A 9 28.24 12.33 19.81
N LEU A 10 28.47 12.13 18.51
CA LEU A 10 27.68 12.69 17.43
C LEU A 10 26.31 12.01 17.43
N LEU A 11 25.29 12.69 17.96
CA LEU A 11 23.90 12.27 17.86
C LEU A 11 23.43 12.49 16.41
N PHE A 12 23.35 11.43 15.63
CA PHE A 12 22.66 11.44 14.33
C PHE A 12 21.15 11.46 14.57
N ALA A 13 20.55 12.65 14.53
CA ALA A 13 19.10 12.81 14.52
C ALA A 13 18.58 12.39 13.14
N PHE A 14 17.92 11.23 13.07
CA PHE A 14 17.18 10.77 11.91
C PHE A 14 15.91 11.63 11.80
N LEU A 15 15.98 12.73 11.05
CA LEU A 15 14.80 13.51 10.68
C LEU A 15 13.97 12.64 9.73
N ILE A 16 12.91 12.03 10.25
CA ILE A 16 11.83 11.47 9.43
C ILE A 16 11.12 12.68 8.79
N GLY A 17 11.59 13.08 7.62
CA GLY A 17 10.90 14.04 6.78
C GLY A 17 9.54 13.47 6.42
N VAL A 18 8.48 14.00 7.01
CA VAL A 18 7.13 13.85 6.48
C VAL A 18 7.11 14.65 5.17
N THR A 19 7.52 14.02 4.09
CA THR A 19 7.30 14.55 2.75
C THR A 19 5.81 14.50 2.51
N THR A 20 5.13 15.63 2.75
CA THR A 20 3.81 15.87 2.17
C THR A 20 3.99 15.85 0.67
N PHE A 21 3.72 14.71 0.04
CA PHE A 21 3.55 14.59 -1.39
C PHE A 21 2.33 15.43 -1.77
N ALA A 22 2.53 16.73 -1.95
CA ALA A 22 1.60 17.56 -2.68
C ALA A 22 1.79 17.19 -4.16
N SER A 23 1.14 16.12 -4.61
CA SER A 23 1.11 15.73 -6.01
C SER A 23 0.46 16.87 -6.82
N PRO A 24 1.20 17.55 -7.72
CA PRO A 24 0.62 18.60 -8.55
C PRO A 24 0.10 17.95 -9.84
N VAL A 25 -1.06 17.29 -9.79
CA VAL A 25 -1.64 16.66 -11.01
C VAL A 25 -3.12 16.99 -11.25
N PHE A 26 -3.85 17.57 -10.29
CA PHE A 26 -5.30 17.76 -10.45
C PHE A 26 -5.82 19.11 -9.96
N ALA A 27 -5.30 20.23 -10.49
CA ALA A 27 -5.82 21.56 -10.16
C ALA A 27 -7.30 21.76 -10.56
N ASP A 28 -7.84 20.91 -11.45
CA ASP A 28 -9.22 20.98 -11.95
C ASP A 28 -10.09 19.76 -11.59
N GLU A 29 -9.60 18.75 -10.84
CA GLU A 29 -10.52 17.68 -10.40
C GLU A 29 -11.39 18.18 -9.24
N PRO A 30 -12.71 17.87 -9.27
CA PRO A 30 -13.58 18.12 -8.14
C PRO A 30 -13.05 17.50 -6.84
N VAL A 31 -13.13 18.26 -5.75
CA VAL A 31 -12.79 17.79 -4.41
C VAL A 31 -13.88 16.85 -3.92
N PHE A 32 -13.49 15.67 -3.44
CA PHE A 32 -14.41 14.71 -2.87
C PHE A 32 -15.05 15.26 -1.59
N ILE A 33 -16.38 15.17 -1.46
CA ILE A 33 -17.12 15.67 -0.28
C ILE A 33 -16.60 15.12 1.05
N GLY A 34 -16.10 13.88 1.08
CA GLY A 34 -15.54 13.30 2.29
C GLY A 34 -14.30 14.03 2.82
N ASP A 35 -13.51 14.68 1.95
CA ASP A 35 -12.37 15.49 2.38
C ASP A 35 -12.82 16.81 3.02
N ILE A 36 -13.91 17.40 2.52
CA ILE A 36 -14.50 18.60 3.09
C ILE A 36 -15.16 18.27 4.42
N GLU A 37 -15.87 17.16 4.51
CA GLU A 37 -16.50 16.71 5.75
C GLU A 37 -15.49 16.48 6.88
N ARG A 38 -14.30 15.98 6.57
CA ARG A 38 -13.23 15.71 7.54
C ARG A 38 -12.67 16.98 8.18
N ASP A 39 -12.57 18.09 7.44
CA ASP A 39 -11.98 19.35 7.92
C ASP A 39 -12.70 20.57 7.35
N LYS A 40 -13.97 20.75 7.72
CA LYS A 40 -14.86 21.78 7.14
C LYS A 40 -14.31 23.19 7.30
N ASP A 41 -13.72 23.50 8.46
CA ASP A 41 -13.25 24.84 8.76
C ASP A 41 -12.09 25.26 7.83
N ALA A 42 -11.24 24.31 7.41
CA ALA A 42 -10.20 24.57 6.42
C ALA A 42 -10.73 24.94 5.02
N TRP A 43 -12.00 24.69 4.72
CA TRP A 43 -12.62 24.99 3.42
C TRP A 43 -13.49 26.25 3.41
N ILE A 44 -13.72 26.89 4.56
CA ILE A 44 -14.57 28.09 4.65
C ILE A 44 -14.02 29.22 3.77
N GLY A 45 -14.91 29.82 2.97
CA GLY A 45 -14.63 30.95 2.09
C GLY A 45 -13.85 30.60 0.82
N LYS A 46 -13.29 29.40 0.70
CA LYS A 46 -12.58 28.95 -0.51
C LYS A 46 -13.56 28.63 -1.62
N GLN A 47 -13.22 29.04 -2.83
CA GLN A 47 -13.95 28.62 -4.02
C GLN A 47 -13.47 27.25 -4.45
N VAL A 48 -14.38 26.29 -4.52
CA VAL A 48 -14.06 24.88 -4.79
C VAL A 48 -15.20 24.22 -5.56
N THR A 49 -14.85 23.27 -6.43
CA THR A 49 -15.80 22.34 -7.02
C THR A 49 -15.82 21.08 -6.18
N VAL A 50 -16.99 20.69 -5.67
CA VAL A 50 -17.18 19.55 -4.77
C VAL A 50 -17.98 18.48 -5.47
N GLU A 51 -17.58 17.22 -5.29
CA GLU A 51 -18.26 16.08 -5.90
C GLU A 51 -18.65 15.03 -4.85
N GLY A 52 -19.82 14.41 -5.04
CA GLY A 52 -20.28 13.36 -4.14
C GLY A 52 -21.62 12.75 -4.54
N ARG A 53 -21.99 11.65 -3.85
CA ARG A 53 -23.26 10.97 -4.03
C ARG A 53 -24.37 11.77 -3.37
N ILE A 54 -25.50 11.98 -4.04
CA ILE A 54 -26.61 12.72 -3.44
C ILE A 54 -27.55 11.80 -2.65
N THR A 55 -28.04 12.30 -1.51
CA THR A 55 -29.17 11.68 -0.81
C THR A 55 -30.49 12.31 -1.26
N PHE A 56 -30.50 13.64 -1.38
CA PHE A 56 -31.67 14.45 -1.68
C PHE A 56 -31.29 15.62 -2.58
N VAL A 57 -32.20 15.99 -3.49
CA VAL A 57 -32.11 17.17 -4.33
C VAL A 57 -33.53 17.71 -4.55
N ASP A 58 -33.70 19.02 -4.37
CA ASP A 58 -34.88 19.78 -4.75
C ASP A 58 -34.52 20.91 -5.73
N ARG A 59 -35.42 21.87 -5.93
CA ARG A 59 -35.25 22.97 -6.88
C ARG A 59 -34.03 23.84 -6.58
N PHE A 60 -33.71 24.09 -5.31
CA PHE A 60 -32.66 25.03 -4.90
C PHE A 60 -31.69 24.44 -3.86
N HIS A 61 -31.94 23.23 -3.36
CA HIS A 61 -31.16 22.60 -2.31
C HIS A 61 -30.82 21.17 -2.66
N PHE A 62 -29.69 20.70 -2.14
CA PHE A 62 -29.36 19.28 -2.15
C PHE A 62 -28.45 18.93 -0.97
N LYS A 63 -28.31 17.63 -0.74
CA LYS A 63 -27.39 17.08 0.25
C LYS A 63 -26.63 15.90 -0.32
N PHE A 64 -25.32 15.90 -0.11
CA PHE A 64 -24.51 14.71 -0.31
C PHE A 64 -24.75 13.69 0.80
N ARG A 65 -24.61 12.41 0.46
CA ARG A 65 -24.67 11.30 1.39
C ARG A 65 -23.52 11.37 2.38
N ASN A 66 -23.82 11.07 3.64
CA ASN A 66 -22.88 11.15 4.77
C ASN A 66 -22.26 12.55 4.96
N SER A 67 -22.94 13.61 4.50
CA SER A 67 -22.55 15.00 4.71
C SER A 67 -23.58 15.74 5.56
N ALA A 68 -23.10 16.56 6.50
CA ALA A 68 -23.92 17.45 7.32
C ALA A 68 -24.15 18.82 6.66
N ILE A 69 -23.46 19.10 5.55
CA ILE A 69 -23.50 20.37 4.84
C ILE A 69 -24.78 20.43 3.98
N LEU A 70 -25.51 21.54 4.08
CA LEU A 70 -26.61 21.85 3.15
C LEU A 70 -26.05 22.64 1.97
N PHE A 71 -26.33 22.18 0.76
CA PHE A 71 -25.93 22.89 -0.45
C PHE A 71 -27.13 23.70 -0.97
N GLU A 72 -26.91 25.00 -1.19
CA GLU A 72 -27.91 25.99 -1.60
C GLU A 72 -27.48 26.55 -2.97
N SER A 73 -28.36 26.50 -3.97
CA SER A 73 -28.13 27.04 -5.31
C SER A 73 -29.08 28.20 -5.59
N ALA A 74 -28.53 29.34 -6.05
CA ALA A 74 -29.35 30.49 -6.45
C ALA A 74 -30.11 30.25 -7.77
N LYS A 75 -29.66 29.29 -8.58
CA LYS A 75 -30.31 28.87 -9.83
C LYS A 75 -31.06 27.57 -9.58
N GLU A 76 -32.18 27.38 -10.28
CA GLU A 76 -32.89 26.10 -10.26
C GLU A 76 -31.93 25.01 -10.73
N ILE A 77 -31.71 24.01 -9.87
CA ILE A 77 -30.94 22.82 -10.20
C ILE A 77 -31.75 22.12 -11.29
N ARG A 78 -31.19 22.08 -12.52
CA ARG A 78 -31.89 21.54 -13.69
C ARG A 78 -32.51 20.21 -13.31
N ARG A 79 -33.80 20.01 -13.62
CA ARG A 79 -34.46 18.71 -13.42
C ARG A 79 -33.77 17.69 -14.33
N PHE A 80 -32.83 16.96 -13.77
CA PHE A 80 -32.22 15.82 -14.44
C PHE A 80 -33.34 14.86 -14.87
N ILE A 81 -33.27 14.36 -16.11
CA ILE A 81 -34.27 13.43 -16.68
C ILE A 81 -34.39 12.19 -15.78
N THR A 82 -33.27 11.77 -15.19
CA THR A 82 -33.16 10.76 -14.14
C THR A 82 -32.40 11.35 -12.96
N LYS A 83 -32.75 10.99 -11.72
CA LYS A 83 -32.01 11.43 -10.52
C LYS A 83 -30.56 10.94 -10.65
N PRO A 84 -29.55 11.84 -10.77
CA PRO A 84 -28.17 11.41 -10.87
C PRO A 84 -27.72 10.82 -9.53
N GLU A 85 -26.82 9.83 -9.57
CA GLU A 85 -26.22 9.31 -8.33
C GLU A 85 -25.26 10.34 -7.72
N ASN A 86 -24.46 11.00 -8.58
CA ASN A 86 -23.45 11.98 -8.17
C ASN A 86 -23.76 13.37 -8.74
N LEU A 87 -23.43 14.42 -7.97
CA LEU A 87 -23.41 15.80 -8.43
C LEU A 87 -22.04 16.42 -8.22
N GLU A 88 -21.71 17.38 -9.07
CA GLU A 88 -20.62 18.34 -8.90
C GLU A 88 -21.21 19.73 -8.61
N ALA A 89 -20.63 20.43 -7.65
CA ALA A 89 -21.09 21.75 -7.24
C ALA A 89 -19.92 22.71 -7.02
N THR A 90 -19.89 23.78 -7.80
CA THR A 90 -18.88 24.84 -7.65
C THR A 90 -19.43 25.97 -6.80
N GLY A 91 -18.72 26.34 -5.75
CA GLY A 91 -19.19 27.37 -4.83
C GLY A 91 -18.26 27.60 -3.67
N ARG A 92 -18.80 28.11 -2.56
CA ARG A 92 -18.04 28.39 -1.34
C ARG A 92 -18.73 27.80 -0.12
N LEU A 93 -17.96 27.19 0.74
CA LEU A 93 -18.44 26.76 2.06
C LEU A 93 -18.49 27.97 3.00
N ARG A 94 -19.56 28.10 3.77
CA ARG A 94 -19.71 29.08 4.84
C ARG A 94 -20.26 28.44 6.10
N LYS A 95 -20.04 29.13 7.21
CA LYS A 95 -20.59 28.78 8.52
C LYS A 95 -21.73 29.74 8.85
N ASP A 96 -22.89 29.18 9.16
CA ASP A 96 -24.12 29.91 9.48
C ASP A 96 -24.55 29.50 10.90
N GLY A 97 -24.12 30.27 11.89
CA GLY A 97 -24.19 29.88 13.30
C GLY A 97 -23.39 28.60 13.56
N ASN A 98 -24.08 27.53 13.96
CA ASN A 98 -23.47 26.21 14.21
C ASN A 98 -23.59 25.24 13.03
N ALA A 99 -24.19 25.67 11.91
CA ALA A 99 -24.40 24.85 10.73
C ALA A 99 -23.41 25.24 9.62
N TYR A 100 -23.11 24.28 8.74
CA TYR A 100 -22.32 24.52 7.53
C TYR A 100 -23.24 24.52 6.31
N LYS A 101 -23.08 25.53 5.46
CA LYS A 101 -23.81 25.68 4.21
C LYS A 101 -22.86 25.91 3.07
N PHE A 102 -23.18 25.42 1.90
CA PHE A 102 -22.40 25.61 0.70
C PHE A 102 -23.21 26.38 -0.33
N ASP A 103 -22.77 27.60 -0.64
CA ASP A 103 -23.42 28.45 -1.63
C ASP A 103 -22.92 28.05 -3.02
N ALA A 104 -23.69 27.21 -3.71
CA ALA A 104 -23.40 26.69 -5.04
C ALA A 104 -23.75 27.72 -6.12
N THR A 105 -22.74 28.07 -6.93
CA THR A 105 -22.84 28.92 -8.12
C THR A 105 -23.09 28.14 -9.41
N SER A 106 -22.65 26.88 -9.46
CA SER A 106 -22.96 25.90 -10.51
C SER A 106 -23.24 24.55 -9.88
N VAL A 107 -24.15 23.79 -10.50
CA VAL A 107 -24.48 22.42 -10.11
C VAL A 107 -24.68 21.62 -11.38
N ASP A 108 -23.89 20.57 -11.55
CA ASP A 108 -23.89 19.72 -12.75
C ASP A 108 -23.94 18.23 -12.34
N SER A 109 -24.51 17.38 -13.18
CA SER A 109 -24.49 15.93 -12.95
C SER A 109 -23.08 15.39 -13.16
N SER A 110 -22.64 14.52 -12.26
CA SER A 110 -21.39 13.77 -12.43
C SER A 110 -21.65 12.29 -12.66
N ARG A 111 -20.63 11.61 -13.17
CA ARG A 111 -20.63 10.15 -13.34
C ARG A 111 -20.71 9.46 -12.00
N SER A 112 -21.34 8.29 -11.95
CA SER A 112 -21.32 7.47 -10.73
C SER A 112 -19.89 7.02 -10.40
N ASP A 113 -19.65 6.61 -9.16
CA ASP A 113 -18.33 6.11 -8.76
C ASP A 113 -17.93 4.86 -9.57
N SER A 114 -18.90 4.02 -9.96
CA SER A 114 -18.68 2.82 -10.78
C SER A 114 -18.33 3.15 -12.23
N GLU A 115 -18.91 4.20 -12.79
CA GLU A 115 -18.52 4.72 -14.11
C GLU A 115 -17.14 5.37 -14.06
N GLN A 116 -16.86 6.14 -13.00
CA GLN A 116 -15.57 6.81 -12.81
C GLN A 116 -14.42 5.80 -12.67
N ILE A 117 -14.60 4.75 -11.86
CA ILE A 117 -13.57 3.71 -11.69
C ILE A 117 -13.35 2.96 -13.01
N GLY A 118 -14.41 2.62 -13.75
CA GLY A 118 -14.30 1.96 -15.06
C GLY A 118 -13.51 2.81 -16.07
N ARG A 119 -13.82 4.11 -16.12
CA ARG A 119 -13.11 5.07 -16.98
C ARG A 119 -11.65 5.24 -16.55
N LYS A 120 -11.38 5.51 -15.27
CA LYS A 120 -10.00 5.68 -14.76
C LYS A 120 -9.18 4.41 -15.02
N ARG A 121 -9.75 3.22 -14.75
CA ARG A 121 -9.13 1.92 -15.05
C ARG A 121 -8.78 1.73 -16.52
N SER A 122 -9.64 2.18 -17.44
CA SER A 122 -9.39 2.08 -18.89
C SER A 122 -8.28 3.01 -19.39
N ALA A 123 -7.95 4.05 -18.62
CA ALA A 123 -6.93 5.03 -18.96
C ALA A 123 -5.57 4.76 -18.29
N LEU A 124 -5.48 3.78 -17.39
CA LEU A 124 -4.23 3.46 -16.69
C LEU A 124 -3.22 2.83 -17.64
N ASP A 125 -1.94 3.13 -17.42
CA ASP A 125 -0.86 2.30 -17.93
C ASP A 125 -0.88 0.94 -17.22
N ARG A 126 -1.02 -0.13 -18.02
CA ARG A 126 -1.12 -1.51 -17.54
C ARG A 126 0.13 -1.98 -16.80
N GLU A 127 1.28 -1.39 -17.10
CA GLU A 127 2.55 -1.73 -16.49
C GLU A 127 2.91 -0.77 -15.34
N SER A 128 2.09 0.24 -15.04
CA SER A 128 2.34 1.18 -13.93
C SER A 128 1.68 0.68 -12.64
N PRO A 129 2.44 0.09 -11.69
CA PRO A 129 1.85 -0.34 -10.43
C PRO A 129 1.34 0.83 -9.61
N GLN A 130 2.03 1.98 -9.64
CA GLN A 130 1.67 3.16 -8.85
C GLN A 130 0.29 3.70 -9.24
N GLU A 131 0.00 3.78 -10.55
CA GLU A 131 -1.32 4.22 -11.03
C GLU A 131 -2.46 3.32 -10.54
N HIS A 132 -2.20 2.02 -10.45
CA HIS A 132 -3.17 1.07 -9.93
C HIS A 132 -3.38 1.24 -8.42
N TYR A 133 -2.31 1.46 -7.65
CA TYR A 133 -2.42 1.78 -6.22
C TYR A 133 -3.15 3.09 -5.97
N ASP A 134 -2.90 4.12 -6.78
CA ASP A 134 -3.57 5.42 -6.64
C ASP A 134 -5.08 5.30 -6.91
N LEU A 135 -5.47 4.54 -7.95
CA LEU A 135 -6.88 4.26 -8.22
C LEU A 135 -7.51 3.38 -7.12
N ALA A 136 -6.75 2.42 -6.57
CA ALA A 136 -7.21 1.61 -5.45
C ALA A 136 -7.45 2.47 -4.20
N ALA A 137 -6.54 3.39 -3.88
CA ALA A 137 -6.68 4.32 -2.76
C ALA A 137 -7.88 5.25 -2.95
N TRP A 138 -8.10 5.77 -4.17
CA TRP A 138 -9.28 6.54 -4.52
C TRP A 138 -10.57 5.75 -4.28
N ALA A 139 -10.63 4.50 -4.76
CA ALA A 139 -11.80 3.64 -4.63
C ALA A 139 -12.05 3.25 -3.17
N LEU A 140 -11.00 2.91 -2.43
CA LEU A 140 -11.09 2.53 -1.01
C LEU A 140 -11.62 3.67 -0.17
N LYS A 141 -11.06 4.88 -0.34
CA LYS A 141 -11.49 6.09 0.38
C LYS A 141 -12.98 6.37 0.19
N ARG A 142 -13.49 6.29 -1.04
CA ARG A 142 -14.92 6.48 -1.33
C ARG A 142 -15.76 5.31 -0.82
N GLY A 143 -15.26 4.08 -0.96
CA GLY A 143 -15.89 2.87 -0.44
C GLY A 143 -16.06 2.89 1.08
N GLU A 144 -15.05 3.36 1.81
CA GLU A 144 -15.11 3.56 3.26
C GLU A 144 -16.08 4.68 3.64
N PHE A 145 -15.99 5.83 2.98
CA PHE A 145 -16.87 6.96 3.27
C PHE A 145 -18.35 6.62 3.06
N TYR A 146 -18.70 5.92 1.98
CA TYR A 146 -20.09 5.55 1.67
C TYR A 146 -20.52 4.17 2.17
N GLN A 147 -19.62 3.40 2.78
CA GLN A 147 -19.81 1.97 3.10
C GLN A 147 -20.21 1.13 1.87
N ASP A 148 -19.60 1.44 0.72
CA ASP A 148 -19.83 0.74 -0.55
C ASP A 148 -18.92 -0.48 -0.68
N VAL A 149 -19.51 -1.67 -0.59
CA VAL A 149 -18.80 -2.95 -0.63
C VAL A 149 -18.17 -3.20 -2.01
N LEU A 150 -18.81 -2.78 -3.10
CA LEU A 150 -18.30 -3.01 -4.46
C LEU A 150 -17.08 -2.14 -4.76
N LEU A 151 -17.06 -0.89 -4.28
CA LEU A 151 -15.87 -0.04 -4.37
C LEU A 151 -14.71 -0.59 -3.52
N LYS A 152 -14.97 -1.05 -2.30
CA LYS A 152 -13.95 -1.68 -1.45
C LYS A 152 -13.37 -2.94 -2.12
N GLN A 153 -14.21 -3.77 -2.73
CA GLN A 153 -13.77 -4.94 -3.48
C GLN A 153 -12.90 -4.53 -4.68
N SER A 154 -13.34 -3.53 -5.46
CA SER A 154 -12.58 -3.03 -6.60
C SER A 154 -11.22 -2.46 -6.21
N ALA A 155 -11.13 -1.77 -5.06
CA ALA A 155 -9.87 -1.32 -4.49
C ALA A 155 -8.95 -2.50 -4.13
N GLY A 156 -9.50 -3.56 -3.53
CA GLY A 156 -8.76 -4.80 -3.27
C GLY A 156 -8.21 -5.44 -4.54
N GLU A 157 -9.02 -5.55 -5.59
CA GLU A 157 -8.61 -6.10 -6.89
C GLU A 157 -7.49 -5.28 -7.54
N LEU A 158 -7.59 -3.94 -7.50
CA LEU A 158 -6.56 -3.04 -8.02
C LEU A 158 -5.25 -3.14 -7.23
N ASN A 159 -5.31 -3.21 -5.90
CA ASN A 159 -4.14 -3.42 -5.05
C ASN A 159 -3.44 -4.77 -5.35
N LEU A 160 -4.22 -5.84 -5.53
CA LEU A 160 -3.69 -7.16 -5.89
C LEU A 160 -3.03 -7.14 -7.27
N LEU A 161 -3.61 -6.44 -8.24
CA LEU A 161 -3.04 -6.29 -9.58
C LEU A 161 -1.73 -5.49 -9.53
N ALA A 162 -1.74 -4.34 -8.86
CA ALA A 162 -0.54 -3.50 -8.68
C ALA A 162 0.61 -4.28 -8.03
N TYR A 163 0.30 -5.05 -6.98
CA TYR A 163 1.27 -5.92 -6.31
C TYR A 163 1.89 -6.97 -7.25
N ARG A 164 1.08 -7.57 -8.13
CA ARG A 164 1.57 -8.54 -9.13
C ARG A 164 2.45 -7.87 -10.18
N ILE A 165 2.12 -6.66 -10.61
CA ILE A 165 2.95 -5.88 -11.53
C ILE A 165 4.31 -5.59 -10.89
N GLU A 166 4.35 -5.07 -9.65
CA GLU A 166 5.62 -4.85 -8.93
C GLU A 166 6.42 -6.14 -8.81
N MET A 167 5.77 -7.25 -8.46
CA MET A 167 6.42 -8.55 -8.35
C MET A 167 7.08 -8.99 -9.66
N ASN A 168 6.43 -8.73 -10.80
CA ASN A 168 6.96 -9.07 -12.13
C ASN A 168 8.07 -8.11 -12.59
N GLN A 169 8.13 -6.90 -12.03
CA GLN A 169 9.14 -5.88 -12.35
C GLN A 169 10.44 -6.06 -11.55
N LEU A 170 10.43 -6.88 -10.49
CA LEU A 170 11.64 -7.20 -9.74
C LEU A 170 12.67 -7.90 -10.62
N THR A 171 13.89 -7.36 -10.68
CA THR A 171 15.00 -8.04 -11.36
C THR A 171 15.39 -9.31 -10.61
N SER A 172 16.14 -10.20 -11.25
CA SER A 172 16.52 -11.50 -10.66
C SER A 172 17.51 -11.40 -9.48
N ASP A 173 18.15 -10.24 -9.31
CA ASP A 173 19.14 -9.91 -8.29
C ASP A 173 18.65 -8.89 -7.24
N ASP A 174 17.41 -8.41 -7.34
CA ASP A 174 16.85 -7.45 -6.40
C ASP A 174 16.34 -8.13 -5.11
N ALA A 175 17.26 -8.36 -4.16
CA ALA A 175 16.93 -8.92 -2.85
C ALA A 175 16.14 -7.93 -1.97
N ASP A 176 16.51 -6.65 -2.00
CA ASP A 176 15.92 -5.64 -1.13
C ASP A 176 14.50 -5.30 -1.57
N GLY A 177 14.26 -5.19 -2.88
CA GLY A 177 12.92 -5.00 -3.45
C GLY A 177 11.99 -6.17 -3.14
N ARG A 178 12.48 -7.42 -3.12
CA ARG A 178 11.69 -8.58 -2.68
C ARG A 178 11.26 -8.48 -1.21
N ILE A 179 12.16 -8.09 -0.32
CA ILE A 179 11.84 -7.92 1.12
C ILE A 179 10.86 -6.76 1.31
N ALA A 180 11.09 -5.63 0.64
CA ALA A 180 10.20 -4.47 0.69
C ALA A 180 8.79 -4.83 0.16
N LEU A 181 8.71 -5.55 -0.95
CA LEU A 181 7.46 -6.00 -1.53
C LEU A 181 6.73 -6.98 -0.61
N ALA A 182 7.45 -7.93 0.00
CA ALA A 182 6.86 -8.84 0.99
C ALA A 182 6.25 -8.08 2.18
N ALA A 183 6.93 -7.06 2.70
CA ALA A 183 6.42 -6.22 3.77
C ALA A 183 5.18 -5.43 3.34
N LYS A 184 5.20 -4.84 2.14
CA LYS A 184 4.04 -4.15 1.53
C LYS A 184 2.85 -5.10 1.39
N GLY A 185 3.09 -6.33 0.95
CA GLY A 185 2.07 -7.37 0.80
C GLY A 185 1.34 -7.72 2.11
N ALA A 186 1.99 -7.56 3.26
CA ALA A 186 1.34 -7.80 4.55
C ALA A 186 0.21 -6.80 4.81
N ASN A 187 0.42 -5.52 4.48
CA ASN A 187 -0.57 -4.46 4.61
C ASN A 187 -1.73 -4.60 3.63
N LEU A 188 -1.50 -5.27 2.49
CA LEU A 188 -2.50 -5.51 1.44
C LEU A 188 -3.26 -6.83 1.62
N GLY A 189 -2.99 -7.59 2.69
CA GLY A 189 -3.63 -8.89 2.92
C GLY A 189 -3.18 -9.99 1.96
N ILE A 190 -2.02 -9.86 1.31
CA ILE A 190 -1.43 -10.92 0.48
C ILE A 190 -1.16 -12.15 1.36
N ALA A 191 -1.44 -13.35 0.87
CA ALA A 191 -1.22 -14.58 1.63
C ALA A 191 0.22 -14.69 2.16
N ALA A 192 0.38 -15.12 3.42
CA ALA A 192 1.69 -15.26 4.07
C ALA A 192 2.67 -16.09 3.24
N ALA A 193 2.18 -17.18 2.63
CA ALA A 193 2.99 -18.05 1.80
C ALA A 193 3.66 -17.33 0.62
N THR A 194 2.95 -16.41 -0.03
CA THR A 194 3.50 -15.61 -1.14
C THR A 194 4.59 -14.65 -0.65
N ARG A 195 4.37 -14.00 0.49
CA ARG A 195 5.33 -13.05 1.08
C ARG A 195 6.59 -13.77 1.56
N GLU A 196 6.42 -14.91 2.20
CA GLU A 196 7.52 -15.78 2.63
C GLU A 196 8.38 -16.27 1.47
N ASN A 197 7.78 -16.55 0.30
CA ASN A 197 8.54 -16.92 -0.90
C ASN A 197 9.46 -15.78 -1.35
N LEU A 198 8.96 -14.54 -1.38
CA LEU A 198 9.79 -13.38 -1.76
C LEU A 198 10.95 -13.17 -0.79
N ILE A 199 10.69 -13.28 0.52
CA ILE A 199 11.74 -13.18 1.55
C ILE A 199 12.77 -14.30 1.36
N HIS A 200 12.32 -15.53 1.09
CA HIS A 200 13.20 -16.67 0.88
C HIS A 200 14.10 -16.47 -0.35
N GLU A 201 13.51 -16.10 -1.48
CA GLU A 201 14.23 -15.75 -2.71
C GLU A 201 15.26 -14.63 -2.47
N ALA A 202 14.89 -13.60 -1.70
CA ALA A 202 15.80 -12.52 -1.35
C ALA A 202 17.04 -13.01 -0.60
N TYR A 203 16.89 -13.91 0.37
CA TYR A 203 18.03 -14.51 1.06
C TYR A 203 18.86 -15.42 0.15
N ARG A 204 18.23 -16.16 -0.77
CA ARG A 204 18.98 -16.94 -1.79
C ARG A 204 19.79 -16.03 -2.71
N ILE A 205 19.27 -14.87 -3.10
CA ILE A 205 20.01 -13.85 -3.85
C ILE A 205 21.20 -13.34 -3.02
N ARG A 206 20.99 -12.94 -1.76
CA ARG A 206 22.05 -12.45 -0.87
C ARG A 206 23.16 -13.47 -0.67
N ILE A 207 22.82 -14.75 -0.48
CA ILE A 207 23.81 -15.83 -0.36
C ILE A 207 24.61 -15.99 -1.65
N ARG A 208 23.96 -15.98 -2.82
CA ARG A 208 24.65 -16.06 -4.12
C ARG A 208 25.56 -14.86 -4.38
N SER A 209 25.19 -13.67 -3.90
CA SER A 209 26.06 -12.48 -3.96
C SER A 209 27.26 -12.65 -3.04
N ALA A 210 27.02 -12.99 -1.77
CA ALA A 210 28.05 -13.18 -0.76
C ALA A 210 29.12 -14.21 -1.17
N LEU A 211 28.73 -15.30 -1.84
CA LEU A 211 29.67 -16.30 -2.37
C LEU A 211 30.62 -15.76 -3.45
N LYS A 212 30.31 -14.62 -4.07
CA LYS A 212 31.15 -13.94 -5.06
C LYS A 212 31.99 -12.83 -4.45
N ASP A 213 31.65 -12.39 -3.24
CA ASP A 213 32.30 -11.29 -2.56
C ASP A 213 33.56 -11.79 -1.83
N GLN A 214 34.61 -10.97 -1.80
CA GLN A 214 35.87 -11.34 -1.13
C GLN A 214 35.77 -11.27 0.40
N GLN A 215 34.85 -10.46 0.93
CA GLN A 215 34.58 -10.30 2.36
C GLN A 215 33.06 -10.24 2.60
N PRO A 216 32.36 -11.37 2.48
CA PRO A 216 30.92 -11.43 2.70
C PRO A 216 30.53 -11.13 4.15
N ASP A 217 29.51 -10.28 4.33
CA ASP A 217 28.90 -10.05 5.64
C ASP A 217 27.86 -11.14 5.97
N TRP A 218 28.39 -12.32 6.31
CA TRP A 218 27.57 -13.47 6.68
C TRP A 218 26.71 -13.23 7.93
N ASP A 219 27.19 -12.42 8.88
CA ASP A 219 26.49 -12.18 10.13
C ASP A 219 25.21 -11.35 9.92
N SER A 220 25.25 -10.36 9.02
CA SER A 220 24.05 -9.62 8.61
C SER A 220 23.02 -10.53 7.93
N ILE A 221 23.45 -11.44 7.05
CA ILE A 221 22.55 -12.41 6.39
C ILE A 221 21.90 -13.33 7.43
N VAL A 222 22.68 -13.87 8.36
CA VAL A 222 22.16 -14.72 9.46
C VAL A 222 21.16 -13.96 10.31
N ALA A 223 21.51 -12.73 10.73
CA ALA A 223 20.64 -11.91 11.57
C ALA A 223 19.31 -11.62 10.87
N GLY A 224 19.36 -11.33 9.57
CA GLY A 224 18.18 -11.18 8.72
C GLY A 224 17.31 -12.43 8.70
N ILE A 225 17.88 -13.61 8.41
CA ILE A 225 17.14 -14.88 8.38
C ILE A 225 16.44 -15.13 9.72
N VAL A 226 17.14 -14.89 10.83
CA VAL A 226 16.60 -15.08 12.19
C VAL A 226 15.46 -14.12 12.51
N LYS A 227 15.51 -12.90 11.96
CA LYS A 227 14.48 -11.87 12.11
C LYS A 227 13.23 -12.21 11.29
N ASP A 228 13.41 -12.52 10.01
CA ASP A 228 12.30 -12.66 9.06
C ASP A 228 11.69 -14.07 9.07
N PHE A 229 12.45 -15.07 9.52
CA PHE A 229 12.00 -16.45 9.63
C PHE A 229 12.12 -16.99 11.06
N PRO A 230 11.05 -16.92 11.87
CA PRO A 230 11.04 -17.47 13.23
C PRO A 230 11.43 -18.96 13.29
N GLY A 231 11.10 -19.73 12.25
CA GLY A 231 11.49 -21.14 12.11
C GLY A 231 13.00 -21.38 12.13
N ALA A 232 13.82 -20.38 11.78
CA ALA A 232 15.28 -20.47 11.82
C ALA A 232 15.84 -20.75 13.23
N LYS A 233 15.10 -20.39 14.28
CA LYS A 233 15.48 -20.63 15.69
C LYS A 233 15.08 -22.03 16.18
N ALA A 234 14.20 -22.73 15.46
CA ALA A 234 13.71 -24.03 15.88
C ALA A 234 14.81 -25.11 15.82
N PRO A 235 14.79 -26.11 16.71
CA PRO A 235 15.67 -27.28 16.57
C PRO A 235 15.35 -28.04 15.27
N LEU A 236 16.35 -28.73 14.72
CA LEU A 236 16.14 -29.59 13.55
C LEU A 236 15.12 -30.69 13.88
N SER A 237 14.18 -30.92 12.96
CA SER A 237 13.18 -31.98 13.13
C SER A 237 13.84 -33.35 13.15
N LYS A 238 13.33 -34.22 14.04
CA LYS A 238 13.66 -35.65 14.07
C LYS A 238 12.69 -36.50 13.26
N ALA A 239 11.76 -35.86 12.53
CA ALA A 239 10.78 -36.56 11.71
C ALA A 239 11.48 -37.37 10.60
N PRO A 240 11.07 -38.64 10.36
CA PRO A 240 11.73 -39.53 9.40
C PRO A 240 11.84 -38.97 7.97
N GLU A 241 10.89 -38.13 7.56
CA GLU A 241 10.80 -37.53 6.23
C GLU A 241 11.70 -36.30 6.05
N PHE A 242 12.15 -35.69 7.15
CA PHE A 242 12.92 -34.44 7.12
C PHE A 242 14.28 -34.55 6.38
N PRO A 243 15.06 -35.65 6.50
CA PRO A 243 16.29 -35.81 5.73
C PRO A 243 16.07 -35.71 4.21
N LYS A 244 15.01 -36.34 3.69
CA LYS A 244 14.67 -36.30 2.26
C LYS A 244 14.26 -34.89 1.83
N LEU A 245 13.39 -34.23 2.60
CA LEU A 245 12.99 -32.84 2.34
C LEU A 245 14.20 -31.89 2.32
N ARG A 246 15.13 -32.07 3.26
CA ARG A 246 16.36 -31.28 3.33
C ARG A 246 17.24 -31.50 2.09
N GLU A 247 17.43 -32.74 1.67
CA GLU A 247 18.24 -33.07 0.50
C GLU A 247 17.65 -32.45 -0.78
N GLU A 248 16.34 -32.63 -1.01
CA GLU A 248 15.63 -32.01 -2.13
C GLU A 248 15.75 -30.49 -2.11
N TYR A 249 15.57 -29.88 -0.94
CA TYR A 249 15.70 -28.43 -0.79
C TYR A 249 17.11 -27.92 -1.09
N LEU A 250 18.17 -28.63 -0.68
CA LEU A 250 19.54 -28.20 -0.96
C LEU A 250 19.88 -28.27 -2.46
N LEU A 251 19.21 -29.16 -3.21
CA LEU A 251 19.36 -29.26 -4.67
C LEU A 251 18.49 -28.22 -5.41
N HIS A 252 17.25 -28.01 -4.97
CA HIS A 252 16.25 -27.17 -5.64
C HIS A 252 15.53 -26.24 -4.64
N PRO A 253 16.23 -25.27 -4.04
CA PRO A 253 15.72 -24.52 -2.88
C PRO A 253 14.46 -23.73 -3.18
N ASP A 254 14.42 -23.02 -4.30
CA ASP A 254 13.30 -22.14 -4.67
C ASP A 254 12.04 -22.97 -5.01
N GLU A 255 12.21 -24.08 -5.74
CA GLU A 255 11.10 -24.95 -6.13
C GLU A 255 10.49 -25.69 -4.94
N VAL A 256 11.34 -26.26 -4.08
CA VAL A 256 10.91 -27.02 -2.90
C VAL A 256 10.23 -26.10 -1.91
N TYR A 257 10.78 -24.91 -1.65
CA TYR A 257 10.19 -23.94 -0.74
C TYR A 257 8.83 -23.43 -1.23
N LYS A 258 8.70 -23.15 -2.54
CA LYS A 258 7.45 -22.70 -3.13
C LYS A 258 6.33 -23.74 -3.00
N LYS A 259 6.65 -25.03 -3.14
CA LYS A 259 5.70 -26.16 -3.04
C LYS A 259 5.40 -26.59 -1.60
N ALA A 260 6.28 -26.26 -0.65
CA ALA A 260 6.11 -26.63 0.74
C ALA A 260 4.89 -25.97 1.39
N ASP A 261 4.17 -26.73 2.22
CA ASP A 261 3.16 -26.20 3.13
C ASP A 261 3.79 -25.38 4.29
N SER A 262 2.96 -24.79 5.13
CA SER A 262 3.40 -23.96 6.26
C SER A 262 4.30 -24.70 7.25
N SER A 263 4.03 -25.98 7.53
CA SER A 263 4.83 -26.78 8.47
C SER A 263 6.22 -27.05 7.90
N ASN A 264 6.27 -27.47 6.63
CA ASN A 264 7.51 -27.76 5.94
C ASN A 264 8.36 -26.50 5.74
N ARG A 265 7.76 -25.33 5.44
CA ARG A 265 8.49 -24.05 5.33
C ARG A 265 9.24 -23.69 6.61
N VAL A 266 8.61 -23.89 7.77
CA VAL A 266 9.26 -23.65 9.07
C VAL A 266 10.51 -24.51 9.23
N LEU A 267 10.46 -25.77 8.79
CA LEU A 267 11.64 -26.65 8.78
C LEU A 267 12.71 -26.15 7.80
N LEU A 268 12.31 -25.69 6.62
CA LEU A 268 13.22 -25.17 5.60
C LEU A 268 13.89 -23.85 6.02
N HIS A 269 13.24 -23.01 6.82
CA HIS A 269 13.88 -21.82 7.44
C HIS A 269 15.10 -22.20 8.25
N ARG A 270 14.99 -23.29 9.02
CA ARG A 270 16.11 -23.83 9.81
C ARG A 270 17.21 -24.39 8.93
N VAL A 271 16.86 -25.02 7.81
CA VAL A 271 17.84 -25.52 6.83
C VAL A 271 18.61 -24.36 6.20
N LEU A 272 17.92 -23.32 5.72
CA LEU A 272 18.52 -22.11 5.17
C LEU A 272 19.48 -21.45 6.17
N TRP A 273 19.04 -21.26 7.41
CA TRP A 273 19.91 -20.70 8.46
C TRP A 273 21.16 -21.55 8.70
N GLY A 274 21.03 -22.88 8.76
CA GLY A 274 22.14 -23.79 9.00
C GLY A 274 23.15 -23.80 7.84
N GLU A 275 22.67 -23.67 6.61
CA GLU A 275 23.51 -23.51 5.42
C GLU A 275 24.37 -22.24 5.52
N VAL A 276 23.75 -21.09 5.81
CA VAL A 276 24.47 -19.81 5.92
C VAL A 276 25.47 -19.83 7.08
N LYS A 277 25.10 -20.39 8.24
CA LYS A 277 26.03 -20.54 9.36
C LYS A 277 27.21 -21.45 9.06
N ARG A 278 27.02 -22.50 8.26
CA ARG A 278 28.13 -23.34 7.81
C ARG A 278 29.08 -22.56 6.90
N LEU A 279 28.53 -21.78 5.95
CA LEU A 279 29.33 -20.93 5.07
C LEU A 279 30.11 -19.87 5.84
N SER A 280 29.49 -19.24 6.85
CA SER A 280 30.17 -18.24 7.69
C SER A 280 31.38 -18.79 8.44
N ILE A 281 31.37 -20.07 8.79
CA ILE A 281 32.49 -20.73 9.49
C ILE A 281 33.61 -21.09 8.50
N LEU A 282 33.25 -21.57 7.31
CA LEU A 282 34.22 -22.06 6.33
C LEU A 282 35.03 -20.93 5.68
N GLU A 283 34.44 -19.77 5.45
CA GLU A 283 35.14 -18.60 4.87
C GLU A 283 35.98 -17.82 5.92
N GLN A 284 35.84 -18.15 7.21
CA GLN A 284 36.63 -17.58 8.30
C GLN A 284 37.87 -18.44 8.66
N ALA A 285 37.97 -19.65 8.09
CA ALA A 285 39.03 -20.62 8.36
C ALA A 285 40.13 -20.56 7.30
#